data_AF-A0A7J9EZN0-F1
#
_entry.id   AF-A0A7J9EZN0-F1
#
_cell.length_a   1.000
_cell.length_b   1.000
_cell.length_c   1.000
_cell.angle_alpha   90.00
_cell.angle_beta   90.00
_cell.angle_gamma   90.00
#
_symmetry.space_group_name_H-M   'P 1'
#
loop_
_entity.id
_entity.type
_entity.pdbx_description
1 polymer ?
#
loop_
_entity_poly.entity_id
_entity_poly.type
_entity_poly.pdbx_seq_one_letter_code
_entity_poly.pdbx_strand_id
1 'polypeptide(L)'
;GEELNRYGEVYVKKHPQLKVKLVDGSSLAVAVLLNSIPKGTTQVLLRGNLTKVAFAVTFALCQKGIQVIVLREDEYQKLDKSFGTKSEDNFSKSYSSCKVWLVGDDITEEEQRKATEGTLFIPFSQFPPKKLRKDCFYHTTPAMQTPMALENVDSCENWLPRRVMSVWRIAGILHALEGWEEHECGYTMCNIDKVWEACLKHGFQPLRVPIQSKS
;
A
#
# COMPACT_ATOMS: atom_id res chain seq x y z
N GLY A 1 -0.95 5.87 -11.11
CA GLY A 1 -1.98 5.30 -10.22
C GLY A 1 -3.29 6.07 -10.28
N GLU A 2 -3.27 7.34 -9.87
CA GLU A 2 -4.49 8.17 -9.75
C GLU A 2 -5.23 8.41 -11.09
N GLU A 3 -4.48 8.69 -12.16
CA GLU A 3 -5.06 8.79 -13.51
C GLU A 3 -5.70 7.48 -13.97
N LEU A 4 -5.01 6.34 -13.80
CA LEU A 4 -5.53 5.00 -14.14
C LEU A 4 -6.80 4.64 -13.36
N ASN A 5 -6.86 4.98 -12.07
CA ASN A 5 -8.05 4.73 -11.24
C ASN A 5 -9.24 5.57 -11.71
N ARG A 6 -9.01 6.83 -12.10
CA ARG A 6 -10.04 7.71 -12.67
C ARG A 6 -10.53 7.22 -14.03
N TYR A 7 -9.64 6.65 -14.86
CA TYR A 7 -10.04 6.04 -16.13
C TYR A 7 -10.93 4.81 -15.93
N GLY A 8 -10.68 4.02 -14.88
CA GLY A 8 -11.54 2.89 -14.54
C GLY A 8 -12.98 3.29 -14.24
N GLU A 9 -13.16 4.32 -13.40
CA GLU A 9 -14.49 4.86 -13.09
C GLU A 9 -15.18 5.42 -14.34
N VAL A 10 -14.44 6.15 -15.20
CA VAL A 10 -14.97 6.67 -16.47
C VAL A 10 -15.39 5.52 -17.39
N TYR A 11 -14.63 4.44 -17.45
CA TYR A 11 -14.93 3.27 -18.26
C TYR A 11 -16.22 2.57 -17.79
N VAL A 12 -16.34 2.33 -16.49
CA VAL A 12 -17.57 1.74 -15.89
C VAL A 12 -18.78 2.63 -16.16
N LYS A 13 -18.66 3.95 -16.02
CA LYS A 13 -19.74 4.90 -16.34
C LYS A 13 -20.16 4.86 -17.81
N LYS A 14 -19.20 4.71 -18.73
CA LYS A 14 -19.48 4.58 -20.17
C LYS A 14 -20.08 3.23 -20.56
N HIS A 15 -19.83 2.19 -19.77
CA HIS A 15 -20.24 0.82 -20.05
C HIS A 15 -20.96 0.20 -18.84
N PRO A 16 -22.20 0.65 -18.50
CA PRO A 16 -22.90 0.19 -17.31
C PRO A 16 -23.33 -1.30 -17.36
N GLN A 17 -23.32 -1.92 -18.54
CA GLN A 17 -23.68 -3.33 -18.73
C GLN A 17 -22.46 -4.27 -18.77
N LEU A 18 -21.33 -3.86 -18.18
CA LEU A 18 -20.14 -4.70 -18.08
C LEU A 18 -20.47 -6.00 -17.35
N LYS A 19 -20.16 -7.13 -18.02
CA LYS A 19 -20.29 -8.47 -17.44
C LYS A 19 -19.12 -8.87 -16.54
N VAL A 20 -18.09 -8.03 -16.49
CA VAL A 20 -16.87 -8.22 -15.69
C VAL A 20 -16.72 -7.08 -14.71
N LYS A 21 -16.12 -7.36 -13.54
CA LYS A 21 -15.83 -6.33 -12.56
C LYS A 21 -14.44 -5.79 -12.77
N LEU A 22 -14.36 -4.47 -12.93
CA LEU A 22 -13.10 -3.74 -12.85
C LEU A 22 -12.63 -3.65 -11.39
N VAL A 23 -11.42 -4.12 -11.13
CA VAL A 23 -10.79 -4.15 -9.81
C VAL A 23 -9.39 -3.59 -9.90
N ASP A 24 -9.15 -2.46 -9.22
CA ASP A 24 -7.85 -1.78 -9.16
C ASP A 24 -6.97 -2.27 -8.01
N GLY A 25 -7.51 -3.06 -7.07
CA GLY A 25 -6.79 -3.71 -5.98
C GLY A 25 -6.27 -2.78 -4.88
N SER A 26 -6.70 -1.52 -4.84
CA SER A 26 -6.29 -0.53 -3.84
C SER A 26 -6.64 -0.97 -2.42
N SER A 27 -7.76 -1.65 -2.22
CA SER A 27 -8.25 -2.12 -0.91
C SER A 27 -7.33 -3.19 -0.34
N LEU A 28 -6.92 -4.17 -1.16
CA LEU A 28 -5.98 -5.20 -0.73
C LEU A 28 -4.57 -4.61 -0.54
N ALA A 29 -4.17 -3.63 -1.35
CA ALA A 29 -2.90 -2.93 -1.14
C ALA A 29 -2.85 -2.22 0.21
N VAL A 30 -3.91 -1.50 0.59
CA VAL A 30 -4.02 -0.87 1.91
C VAL A 30 -4.00 -1.92 3.02
N ALA A 31 -4.75 -3.01 2.88
CA ALA A 31 -4.74 -4.11 3.85
C ALA A 31 -3.33 -4.67 4.08
N VAL A 32 -2.59 -4.95 3.01
CA VAL A 32 -1.21 -5.45 3.09
C VAL A 32 -0.29 -4.43 3.74
N LEU A 33 -0.36 -3.15 3.34
CA LEU A 33 0.48 -2.09 3.93
C LEU A 33 0.28 -1.97 5.44
N LEU A 34 -0.97 -1.97 5.91
CA LEU A 34 -1.28 -1.91 7.34
C LEU A 34 -0.72 -3.12 8.11
N ASN A 35 -0.71 -4.30 7.49
CA ASN A 35 -0.18 -5.53 8.08
C ASN A 35 1.35 -5.70 7.91
N SER A 36 1.98 -4.94 7.01
CA SER A 36 3.43 -4.88 6.83
C SER A 36 4.13 -3.92 7.80
N ILE A 37 3.38 -3.04 8.47
CA ILE A 37 3.96 -2.12 9.46
C ILE A 37 4.30 -2.91 10.74
N PRO A 38 5.54 -2.81 11.27
CA PRO A 38 5.91 -3.49 12.51
C PRO A 38 4.99 -3.16 13.68
N LYS A 39 4.70 -4.18 14.52
CA LYS A 39 3.91 -3.97 15.74
C LYS A 39 4.62 -3.00 16.68
N GLY A 40 3.86 -2.07 17.26
CA GLY A 40 4.39 -1.04 18.16
C GLY A 40 4.88 0.22 17.45
N THR A 41 4.80 0.31 16.11
CA THR A 41 5.04 1.56 15.40
C THR A 41 4.00 2.61 15.78
N THR A 42 4.47 3.74 16.33
CA THR A 42 3.65 4.89 16.71
C THR A 42 3.68 6.02 15.69
N GLN A 43 4.70 6.04 14.82
CA GLN A 43 4.87 7.05 13.80
C GLN A 43 5.34 6.40 12.49
N VAL A 44 4.80 6.87 11.36
CA VAL A 44 5.29 6.54 10.03
C VAL A 44 5.55 7.81 9.24
N LEU A 45 6.50 7.79 8.32
CA LEU A 45 6.73 8.89 7.40
C LEU A 45 6.18 8.57 6.03
N LEU A 46 5.41 9.48 5.44
CA LEU A 46 4.89 9.35 4.07
C LEU A 46 5.74 10.14 3.07
N ARG A 47 6.23 9.48 2.02
CA ARG A 47 6.90 10.11 0.85
C ARG A 47 6.33 9.59 -0.46
N GLY A 48 6.51 10.38 -1.51
CA GLY A 48 6.10 10.04 -2.87
C GLY A 48 4.69 10.54 -3.19
N ASN A 49 4.19 10.19 -4.37
CA ASN A 49 2.92 10.72 -4.85
C ASN A 49 1.72 10.29 -3.99
N LEU A 50 0.83 11.25 -3.68
CA LEU A 50 -0.42 11.01 -2.95
C LEU A 50 -1.46 10.32 -3.84
N THR A 51 -1.32 9.00 -4.02
CA THR A 51 -2.30 8.18 -4.73
C THR A 51 -3.50 7.83 -3.86
N LYS A 52 -4.56 7.26 -4.45
CA LYS A 52 -5.70 6.65 -3.73
C LYS A 52 -5.25 5.74 -2.57
N VAL A 53 -4.23 4.90 -2.80
CA VAL A 53 -3.66 4.01 -1.78
C VAL A 53 -2.99 4.81 -0.66
N ALA A 54 -2.24 5.88 -1.00
CA ALA A 54 -1.62 6.76 -0.02
C ALA A 54 -2.66 7.44 0.88
N PHE A 55 -3.72 8.02 0.30
CA PHE A 55 -4.81 8.61 1.07
C PHE A 55 -5.48 7.58 1.99
N ALA A 56 -5.82 6.40 1.47
CA ALA A 56 -6.52 5.38 2.22
C ALA A 56 -5.67 4.77 3.35
N VAL A 57 -4.38 4.50 3.11
CA VAL A 57 -3.50 3.98 4.16
C VAL A 57 -3.23 5.03 5.22
N THR A 58 -3.00 6.30 4.84
CA THR A 58 -2.84 7.39 5.80
C THR A 58 -4.08 7.54 6.68
N PHE A 59 -5.27 7.56 6.08
CA PHE A 59 -6.52 7.62 6.84
C PHE A 59 -6.64 6.47 7.85
N ALA A 60 -6.40 5.24 7.39
CA ALA A 60 -6.49 4.05 8.25
C ALA A 60 -5.45 4.05 9.40
N LEU A 61 -4.27 4.62 9.18
CA LEU A 61 -3.25 4.79 10.22
C LEU A 61 -3.67 5.82 11.27
N CYS A 62 -4.19 6.97 10.83
CA CYS A 62 -4.72 7.99 11.73
C CYS A 62 -5.88 7.42 12.59
N GLN A 63 -6.78 6.62 12.01
CA GLN A 63 -7.84 5.93 12.77
C GLN A 63 -7.30 4.94 13.80
N LYS A 64 -6.10 4.39 13.59
CA LYS A 64 -5.39 3.51 14.54
C LYS A 64 -4.54 4.29 15.56
N GLY A 65 -4.57 5.62 15.54
CA GLY A 65 -3.76 6.48 16.41
C GLY A 65 -2.27 6.47 16.08
N ILE A 66 -1.90 6.05 14.87
CA ILE A 66 -0.52 6.12 14.38
C ILE A 66 -0.32 7.48 13.72
N GLN A 67 0.70 8.21 14.18
CA GLN A 67 1.02 9.52 13.65
C GLN A 67 1.67 9.40 12.26
N VAL A 68 1.17 10.15 11.29
CA VAL A 68 1.73 10.19 9.94
C VAL A 68 2.53 11.48 9.77
N ILE A 69 3.82 11.35 9.51
CA ILE A 69 4.71 12.47 9.25
C ILE A 69 4.63 12.82 7.77
N VAL A 70 4.30 14.07 7.46
CA VAL A 70 4.21 14.61 6.10
C VAL A 70 5.10 15.85 6.02
N LEU A 71 6.12 15.80 5.17
CA LEU A 71 7.16 16.84 5.14
C LEU A 71 6.86 18.01 4.20
N ARG A 72 6.12 17.79 3.11
CA ARG A 72 5.77 18.87 2.18
C ARG A 72 4.44 19.49 2.58
N GLU A 73 4.41 20.81 2.62
CA GLU A 73 3.23 21.56 3.05
C GLU A 73 2.04 21.36 2.10
N ASP A 74 2.27 21.24 0.79
CA ASP A 74 1.21 20.99 -0.18
C ASP A 74 0.60 19.58 -0.03
N GLU A 75 1.43 18.58 0.27
CA GLU A 75 0.99 17.20 0.57
C GLU A 75 0.18 17.18 1.87
N TYR A 76 0.65 17.89 2.90
CA TYR A 76 -0.06 18.05 4.18
C TYR A 76 -1.45 18.66 3.97
N GLN A 77 -1.55 19.79 3.27
CA GLN A 77 -2.82 20.48 3.02
C GLN A 77 -3.82 19.62 2.24
N LYS A 78 -3.35 18.81 1.29
CA LYS A 78 -4.21 17.87 0.54
C LYS A 78 -4.79 16.78 1.45
N LEU A 79 -3.96 16.22 2.34
CA LEU A 79 -4.37 15.18 3.28
C LEU A 79 -5.32 15.74 4.34
N ASP A 80 -4.97 16.86 4.96
CA ASP A 80 -5.79 17.54 5.96
C ASP A 80 -7.19 17.89 5.42
N LYS A 81 -7.25 18.50 4.23
CA LYS A 81 -8.52 18.80 3.56
C LYS A 81 -9.37 17.56 3.28
N SER A 82 -8.73 16.41 3.04
CA SER A 82 -9.43 15.16 2.74
C SER A 82 -9.98 14.45 3.98
N PHE A 83 -9.36 14.67 5.15
CA PHE A 83 -9.74 13.98 6.41
C PHE A 83 -10.56 14.86 7.36
N GLY A 84 -10.51 16.18 7.21
CA GLY A 84 -11.22 17.15 8.05
C GLY A 84 -10.52 17.44 9.38
N THR A 85 -11.13 18.33 10.18
CA THR A 85 -10.56 18.98 11.37
C THR A 85 -10.20 18.08 12.55
N LYS A 86 -10.47 16.76 12.50
CA LYS A 86 -10.07 15.80 13.54
C LYS A 86 -8.66 15.22 13.33
N SER A 87 -7.92 15.72 12.35
CA SER A 87 -6.65 15.11 11.92
C SER A 87 -5.39 15.83 12.40
N GLU A 88 -5.49 17.01 13.02
CA GLU A 88 -4.33 17.80 13.46
C GLU A 88 -3.42 17.03 14.43
N ASP A 89 -3.97 16.24 15.35
CA ASP A 89 -3.19 15.43 16.30
C ASP A 89 -2.48 14.23 15.64
N ASN A 90 -2.91 13.83 14.43
CA ASN A 90 -2.39 12.65 13.74
C ASN A 90 -1.24 12.98 12.78
N PHE A 91 -0.91 14.26 12.58
CA PHE A 91 0.19 14.66 11.71
C PHE A 91 1.38 15.21 12.49
N SER A 92 2.58 15.05 11.95
CA SER A 92 3.82 15.62 12.50
C SER A 92 4.72 16.14 11.41
N LYS A 93 5.55 17.12 11.78
CA LYS A 93 6.66 17.62 10.94
C LYS A 93 8.04 17.12 11.42
N SER A 94 8.11 16.45 12.58
CA SER A 94 9.35 15.93 13.15
C SER A 94 9.52 14.45 12.86
N TYR A 95 10.70 14.05 12.34
CA TYR A 95 10.99 12.68 11.92
C TYR A 95 12.25 12.08 12.52
N SER A 96 12.88 12.75 13.50
CA SER A 96 14.21 12.42 14.03
C SER A 96 14.32 10.98 14.58
N SER A 97 13.19 10.37 14.96
CA SER A 97 13.11 8.99 15.48
C SER A 97 12.30 8.03 14.59
N CYS A 98 11.78 8.48 13.45
CA CYS A 98 10.91 7.66 12.61
C CYS A 98 11.72 6.64 11.79
N LYS A 99 11.46 5.35 12.05
CA LYS A 99 12.13 4.22 11.39
C LYS A 99 11.28 3.53 10.33
N VAL A 100 10.03 3.94 10.10
CA VAL A 100 9.12 3.31 9.14
C VAL A 100 8.67 4.34 8.13
N TRP A 101 9.03 4.14 6.86
CA TRP A 101 8.72 5.05 5.76
C TRP A 101 7.79 4.35 4.78
N LEU A 102 6.58 4.88 4.61
CA LEU A 102 5.70 4.52 3.51
C LEU A 102 6.10 5.35 2.28
N VAL A 103 6.53 4.68 1.20
CA VAL A 103 7.11 5.35 0.04
C VAL A 103 6.39 5.00 -1.26
N GLY A 104 6.03 6.03 -2.02
CA GLY A 104 5.43 5.89 -3.33
C GLY A 104 6.41 6.12 -4.46
N ASP A 105 5.86 6.19 -5.66
CA ASP A 105 6.57 6.70 -6.83
C ASP A 105 7.02 8.15 -6.60
N ASP A 106 8.06 8.57 -7.33
CA ASP A 106 8.68 9.90 -7.26
C ASP A 106 9.34 10.27 -5.92
N ILE A 107 9.64 9.27 -5.08
CA ILE A 107 10.60 9.49 -3.99
C ILE A 107 12.00 9.79 -4.56
N THR A 108 12.54 10.92 -4.13
CA THR A 108 13.81 11.48 -4.60
C THR A 108 15.02 10.80 -3.95
N GLU A 109 16.16 10.79 -4.66
CA GLU A 109 17.42 10.26 -4.09
C GLU A 109 17.84 11.04 -2.84
N GLU A 110 17.66 12.37 -2.86
CA GLU A 110 17.97 13.26 -1.74
C GLU A 110 17.08 12.96 -0.53
N GLU A 111 15.82 12.58 -0.77
CA GLU A 111 14.87 12.21 0.29
C GLU A 111 15.26 10.89 0.93
N GLN A 112 15.61 9.87 0.14
CA GLN A 112 16.09 8.59 0.69
C GLN A 112 17.38 8.77 1.49
N ARG A 113 18.28 9.68 1.07
CA ARG A 113 19.52 9.96 1.82
C ARG A 113 19.28 10.58 3.20
N LYS A 114 18.12 11.20 3.44
CA LYS A 114 17.73 11.75 4.76
C LYS A 114 17.23 10.70 5.74
N ALA A 115 16.97 9.46 5.30
CA ALA A 115 16.60 8.39 6.21
C ALA A 115 17.69 8.13 7.26
N THR A 116 17.33 7.67 8.45
CA THR A 116 18.33 7.28 9.44
C THR A 116 18.73 5.82 9.23
N GLU A 117 19.91 5.42 9.68
CA GLU A 117 20.34 4.01 9.64
C GLU A 117 19.26 3.09 10.24
N GLY A 118 19.01 1.95 9.62
CA GLY A 118 18.00 0.98 10.02
C GLY A 118 16.56 1.39 9.69
N THR A 119 16.34 2.45 8.89
CA THR A 119 15.00 2.79 8.39
C THR A 119 14.45 1.68 7.51
N LEU A 120 13.19 1.32 7.71
CA LEU A 120 12.42 0.42 6.88
C LEU A 120 11.59 1.20 5.87
N PHE A 121 11.91 1.03 4.59
CA PHE A 121 11.11 1.51 3.47
C PHE A 121 10.06 0.46 3.10
N ILE A 122 8.78 0.83 3.17
CA ILE A 122 7.63 0.03 2.75
C ILE A 122 7.00 0.73 1.55
N PRO A 123 7.20 0.22 0.33
CA PRO A 123 6.60 0.81 -0.86
C PRO A 123 5.08 0.67 -0.83
N PHE A 124 4.33 1.69 -1.25
CA PHE A 124 2.88 1.60 -1.51
C PHE A 124 2.54 1.68 -3.01
N SER A 125 3.54 1.81 -3.88
CA SER A 125 3.38 1.81 -5.33
C SER A 125 3.65 0.45 -5.97
N GLN A 126 3.28 0.32 -7.24
CA GLN A 126 3.41 -0.93 -7.99
C GLN A 126 4.87 -1.28 -8.28
N PHE A 127 5.72 -0.27 -8.51
CA PHE A 127 7.13 -0.44 -8.82
C PHE A 127 8.00 -0.23 -7.58
N PRO A 128 9.03 -1.07 -7.36
CA PRO A 128 9.90 -0.90 -6.21
C PRO A 128 10.76 0.37 -6.36
N PRO A 129 11.03 1.10 -5.26
CA PRO A 129 11.96 2.21 -5.31
C PRO A 129 13.39 1.71 -5.56
N LYS A 130 14.22 2.60 -6.10
CA LYS A 130 15.68 2.36 -6.12
C LYS A 130 16.19 2.21 -4.69
N LYS A 131 17.01 1.20 -4.43
CA LYS A 131 17.62 0.93 -3.12
C LYS A 131 18.94 1.69 -2.98
N LEU A 132 18.90 2.90 -2.45
CA LEU A 132 20.05 3.80 -2.36
C LEU A 132 20.80 3.71 -1.02
N ARG A 133 20.14 3.24 0.04
CA ARG A 133 20.68 3.18 1.40
C ARG A 133 20.97 1.74 1.82
N LYS A 134 22.25 1.35 1.84
CA LYS A 134 22.67 -0.02 2.17
C LYS A 134 22.49 -0.39 3.65
N ASP A 135 22.47 0.63 4.50
CA ASP A 135 22.24 0.58 5.94
C ASP A 135 20.74 0.66 6.31
N CYS A 136 19.85 0.54 5.32
CA CYS A 136 18.39 0.56 5.49
C CYS A 136 17.75 -0.72 4.94
N PHE A 137 16.51 -0.98 5.34
CA PHE A 137 15.72 -2.12 4.89
C PHE A 137 14.70 -1.69 3.85
N TYR A 138 14.48 -2.53 2.84
CA TYR A 138 13.48 -2.31 1.80
C TYR A 138 12.55 -3.50 1.76
N HIS A 139 11.29 -3.28 2.09
CA HIS A 139 10.25 -4.26 1.84
C HIS A 139 9.92 -4.31 0.33
N THR A 140 9.21 -5.35 -0.07
CA THR A 140 8.70 -5.46 -1.44
C THR A 140 7.55 -4.48 -1.64
N THR A 141 7.19 -4.22 -2.91
CA THR A 141 5.88 -3.63 -3.20
C THR A 141 4.76 -4.55 -2.68
N PRO A 142 3.55 -4.03 -2.42
CA PRO A 142 2.42 -4.79 -1.92
C PRO A 142 2.22 -6.09 -2.69
N ALA A 143 2.57 -7.20 -2.03
CA ALA A 143 2.58 -8.53 -2.60
C ALA A 143 2.40 -9.56 -1.49
N MET A 144 1.93 -10.75 -1.87
CA MET A 144 1.71 -11.86 -0.96
C MET A 144 2.19 -13.16 -1.59
N GLN A 145 2.56 -14.13 -0.75
CA GLN A 145 2.88 -15.47 -1.18
C GLN A 145 1.60 -16.18 -1.65
N THR A 146 1.67 -16.88 -2.77
CA THR A 146 0.52 -17.59 -3.35
C THR A 146 0.26 -18.93 -2.66
N PRO A 147 -1.01 -19.36 -2.57
CA PRO A 147 -1.36 -20.67 -2.02
C PRO A 147 -0.68 -21.81 -2.80
N MET A 148 -0.43 -22.94 -2.12
CA MET A 148 0.17 -24.14 -2.74
C MET A 148 -0.61 -24.68 -3.93
N ALA A 149 -1.94 -24.52 -3.91
CA ALA A 149 -2.82 -24.93 -5.00
C ALA A 149 -2.67 -24.09 -6.28
N LEU A 150 -2.07 -22.89 -6.18
CA LEU A 150 -1.80 -22.07 -7.36
C LEU A 150 -0.41 -22.42 -7.92
N GLU A 151 -0.42 -23.37 -8.84
CA GLU A 151 0.76 -23.92 -9.50
C GLU A 151 1.28 -23.02 -10.62
N ASN A 152 2.52 -23.27 -11.07
CA ASN A 152 3.16 -22.60 -12.21
C ASN A 152 3.25 -21.06 -12.09
N VAL A 153 3.32 -20.54 -10.86
CA VAL A 153 3.59 -19.12 -10.59
C VAL A 153 5.09 -18.91 -10.45
N ASP A 154 5.74 -18.61 -11.58
CA ASP A 154 7.16 -18.26 -11.63
C ASP A 154 7.41 -16.88 -11.03
N SER A 155 7.00 -15.80 -11.68
CA SER A 155 7.10 -14.45 -11.11
C SER A 155 5.99 -13.60 -11.69
N CYS A 156 5.16 -13.01 -10.83
CA CYS A 156 4.07 -12.14 -11.26
C CYS A 156 4.61 -10.80 -11.83
N GLU A 157 5.72 -10.33 -11.28
CA GLU A 157 6.46 -9.15 -11.73
C GLU A 157 7.95 -9.41 -11.55
N ASN A 158 8.79 -8.98 -12.50
CA ASN A 158 10.22 -9.31 -12.54
C ASN A 158 11.04 -9.03 -11.26
N TRP A 159 10.52 -8.22 -10.33
CA TRP A 159 11.15 -7.89 -9.04
C TRP A 159 10.61 -8.70 -7.85
N LEU A 160 9.60 -9.54 -8.06
CA LEU A 160 9.03 -10.41 -7.02
C LEU A 160 9.64 -11.82 -7.12
N PRO A 161 9.90 -12.47 -5.96
CA PRO A 161 10.44 -13.83 -5.94
C PRO A 161 9.39 -14.85 -6.40
N ARG A 162 9.83 -16.10 -6.54
CA ARG A 162 8.93 -17.17 -6.94
C ARG A 162 7.74 -17.32 -6.00
N ARG A 163 6.57 -17.59 -6.59
CA ARG A 163 5.31 -17.78 -5.86
C ARG A 163 4.91 -16.58 -4.99
N VAL A 164 5.32 -15.39 -5.41
CA VAL A 164 4.85 -14.14 -4.85
C VAL A 164 4.13 -13.37 -5.94
N MET A 165 2.93 -12.90 -5.60
CA MET A 165 2.05 -12.21 -6.52
C MET A 165 1.73 -10.83 -5.97
N SER A 166 1.77 -9.84 -6.86
CA SER A 166 1.28 -8.49 -6.62
C SER A 166 -0.17 -8.49 -6.15
N VAL A 167 -0.46 -7.72 -5.11
CA VAL A 167 -1.83 -7.61 -4.55
C VAL A 167 -2.83 -7.06 -5.56
N TRP A 168 -2.36 -6.26 -6.52
CA TRP A 168 -3.20 -5.73 -7.60
C TRP A 168 -3.75 -6.85 -8.49
N ARG A 169 -3.00 -7.96 -8.64
CA ARG A 169 -3.47 -9.16 -9.34
C ARG A 169 -4.32 -10.05 -8.44
N ILE A 170 -3.89 -10.23 -7.18
CA ILE A 170 -4.62 -11.02 -6.19
C ILE A 170 -6.03 -10.47 -5.97
N ALA A 171 -6.20 -9.15 -5.93
CA ALA A 171 -7.51 -8.53 -5.70
C ALA A 171 -8.56 -8.98 -6.72
N GLY A 172 -8.22 -9.03 -8.01
CA GLY A 172 -9.14 -9.55 -9.04
C GLY A 172 -9.51 -11.02 -8.83
N ILE A 173 -8.54 -11.84 -8.41
CA ILE A 173 -8.78 -13.25 -8.05
C ILE A 173 -9.74 -13.33 -6.86
N LEU A 174 -9.52 -12.54 -5.80
CA LEU A 174 -10.37 -12.55 -4.61
C LEU A 174 -11.80 -12.11 -4.90
N HIS A 175 -11.98 -11.05 -5.71
CA HIS A 175 -13.31 -10.61 -6.14
C HIS A 175 -14.07 -11.75 -6.84
N ALA A 176 -13.41 -12.50 -7.72
CA ALA A 176 -14.00 -13.64 -8.39
C ALA A 176 -14.30 -14.81 -7.42
N LEU A 177 -13.36 -15.15 -6.53
CA LEU A 177 -13.52 -16.26 -5.58
C LEU A 177 -14.62 -15.99 -4.53
N GLU A 178 -14.80 -14.73 -4.12
CA GLU A 178 -15.80 -14.34 -3.14
C GLU A 178 -17.14 -13.92 -3.79
N GLY A 179 -17.23 -13.90 -5.12
CA GLY A 179 -18.44 -13.48 -5.85
C GLY A 179 -18.84 -12.03 -5.56
N TRP A 180 -17.87 -11.13 -5.42
CA TRP A 180 -18.17 -9.72 -5.20
C TRP A 180 -18.60 -9.05 -6.50
N GLU A 181 -19.79 -8.47 -6.48
CA GLU A 181 -20.43 -7.88 -7.66
C GLU A 181 -20.13 -6.39 -7.84
N GLU A 182 -19.32 -5.81 -6.96
CA GLU A 182 -18.99 -4.39 -6.96
C GLU A 182 -17.73 -4.10 -7.79
N HIS A 183 -17.69 -2.93 -8.41
CA HIS A 183 -16.47 -2.41 -9.01
C HIS A 183 -15.56 -1.80 -7.92
N GLU A 184 -14.27 -2.08 -7.99
CA GLU A 184 -13.25 -1.42 -7.19
C GLU A 184 -12.40 -0.55 -8.12
N CYS A 185 -12.88 0.65 -8.44
CA CYS A 185 -12.19 1.62 -9.29
C CYS A 185 -12.60 3.05 -8.92
N GLY A 186 -11.93 4.07 -9.45
CA GLY A 186 -12.15 5.45 -9.00
C GLY A 186 -11.86 5.56 -7.51
N TYR A 187 -12.77 6.17 -6.74
CA TYR A 187 -12.65 6.25 -5.28
C TYR A 187 -13.31 5.08 -4.52
N THR A 188 -13.98 4.16 -5.21
CA THR A 188 -14.64 3.02 -4.56
C THR A 188 -13.59 2.08 -3.96
N MET A 189 -13.77 1.74 -2.68
CA MET A 189 -12.92 0.86 -1.90
C MET A 189 -13.79 -0.18 -1.20
N CYS A 190 -13.31 -1.42 -1.12
CA CYS A 190 -13.92 -2.44 -0.29
C CYS A 190 -13.52 -2.23 1.17
N ASN A 191 -14.28 -2.84 2.09
CA ASN A 191 -13.89 -2.88 3.50
C ASN A 191 -12.53 -3.59 3.65
N ILE A 192 -11.56 -2.91 4.27
CA ILE A 192 -10.16 -3.37 4.35
C ILE A 192 -10.04 -4.68 5.13
N ASP A 193 -10.77 -4.83 6.23
CA ASP A 193 -10.73 -6.04 7.06
C ASP A 193 -11.37 -7.22 6.32
N LYS A 194 -12.50 -7.00 5.63
CA LYS A 194 -13.14 -8.00 4.78
C LYS A 194 -12.20 -8.52 3.70
N VAL A 195 -11.49 -7.62 3.02
CA VAL A 195 -10.54 -7.99 1.96
C VAL A 195 -9.34 -8.75 2.52
N TRP A 196 -8.84 -8.33 3.69
CA TRP A 196 -7.75 -9.01 4.38
C TRP A 196 -8.12 -10.45 4.78
N GLU A 197 -9.26 -10.62 5.44
CA GLU A 197 -9.76 -11.93 5.88
C GLU A 197 -10.00 -12.87 4.69
N ALA A 198 -10.62 -12.38 3.62
CA ALA A 198 -10.82 -13.16 2.39
C ALA A 198 -9.48 -13.59 1.77
N CYS A 199 -8.50 -12.70 1.76
CA CYS A 199 -7.16 -13.00 1.24
C CYS A 199 -6.51 -14.17 1.99
N LEU A 200 -6.54 -14.13 3.33
CA LEU A 200 -5.99 -15.19 4.18
C LEU A 200 -6.78 -16.50 4.04
N LYS A 201 -8.12 -16.42 3.96
CA LYS A 201 -9.02 -17.57 3.75
C LYS A 201 -8.68 -18.34 2.48
N HIS A 202 -8.32 -17.65 1.40
CA HIS A 202 -7.91 -18.25 0.12
C HIS A 202 -6.43 -18.66 0.08
N GLY A 203 -5.74 -18.63 1.23
CA GLY A 203 -4.40 -19.18 1.39
C GLY A 203 -3.26 -18.28 0.89
N PHE A 204 -3.53 -17.02 0.56
CA PHE A 204 -2.48 -16.03 0.35
C PHE A 204 -1.86 -15.65 1.70
N GLN A 205 -0.54 -15.51 1.74
CA GLN A 205 0.17 -15.23 2.98
C GLN A 205 0.99 -13.94 2.92
N PRO A 206 0.98 -13.10 3.98
CA PRO A 206 1.80 -11.91 4.03
C PRO A 206 3.29 -12.24 3.93
N LEU A 207 4.01 -11.39 3.23
CA LEU A 207 5.47 -11.47 3.20
C LEU A 207 6.04 -10.95 4.51
N ARG A 208 7.08 -11.61 5.01
CA ARG A 208 7.78 -11.13 6.20
C ARG A 208 8.55 -9.86 5.84
N VAL A 209 8.42 -8.85 6.70
CA VAL A 209 9.31 -7.70 6.69
C VAL A 209 10.74 -8.20 6.93
N PRO A 210 11.75 -7.69 6.20
CA PRO A 210 13.14 -7.96 6.54
C PRO A 210 13.42 -7.41 7.95
N ILE A 211 13.48 -8.30 8.94
CA ILE A 211 13.91 -7.96 10.30
C ILE A 211 15.37 -8.39 10.40
N GLN A 212 16.21 -7.58 11.08
CA GLN A 212 17.57 -7.97 11.44
C GLN A 212 17.59 -9.42 11.95
N SER A 213 18.22 -10.33 11.22
CA SER A 213 18.82 -11.49 11.86
C SER A 213 19.93 -10.92 12.72
N LYS A 214 19.75 -10.93 14.05
CA LYS A 214 20.89 -10.79 14.96
C LYS A 214 21.81 -11.97 14.68
N SER A 215 22.83 -11.74 13.88
CA SER A 215 24.03 -12.58 13.80
C SER A 215 24.87 -12.34 15.05
#